data_AF-A0A9D7EHF0-F1
#
_entry.id   AF-A0A9D7EHF0-F1
#
_cell.length_a   1.000
_cell.length_b   1.000
_cell.length_c   1.000
_cell.angle_alpha   90.00
_cell.angle_beta   90.00
_cell.angle_gamma   90.00
#
_symmetry.space_group_name_H-M   'P 1'
#
loop_
_entity.id
_entity.type
_entity.pdbx_description
1 polymer ?
#
loop_
_entity_poly.entity_id
_entity_poly.type
_entity_poly.pdbx_seq_one_letter_code
_entity_poly.pdbx_strand_id
1 'polypeptide(L)'
;MNSGKTHITGWIATILLTIITSFWTFWSFGELYYEAWGLPLHMVVRYLIPFAVCITLTLICLMWPRIGGSLLIIVGVWFGIWWFQLQISRGMTDPIGLLITFCLSAALAIIGGMFWYDWKKSKNDESAPETHHNWFRRNLRWLIATGIPIGVALGATIGNAPILFMRQDDGIRTERLIEGNGVRLIWAPEGPGWAKGGEGTGSNLAWNQIALYGLPPVGTDLKAKDAYRHATQAEMDTFCLCRYLSADGKTLMDTPQNVWRMPTTQEVVRSLVHHGEHAGCTWDDSSRFAVCERLPDKESPLWASDYMPIYMWTADEFDTSHAYFVGYNGRAVTNQNKWWGNPRHGFRCVREPDSNSIRELDTLTLK
;
A
#
# COMPACT_ATOMS: atom_id res chain seq x y z
N MET A 1 -25.50 37.56 33.80
CA MET A 1 -25.05 36.47 32.90
C MET A 1 -24.27 37.10 31.75
N ASN A 2 -22.98 37.37 31.95
CA ASN A 2 -22.11 37.76 30.84
C ASN A 2 -21.95 36.54 29.94
N SER A 3 -22.39 36.63 28.69
CA SER A 3 -22.09 35.61 27.69
C SER A 3 -20.58 35.56 27.56
N GLY A 4 -19.95 34.55 28.17
CA GLY A 4 -18.54 34.28 27.95
C GLY A 4 -18.34 34.21 26.45
N LYS A 5 -17.60 35.16 25.87
CA LYS A 5 -17.37 35.21 24.43
C LYS A 5 -16.68 33.91 24.06
N THR A 6 -17.44 32.97 23.53
CA THR A 6 -16.89 31.70 23.11
C THR A 6 -15.91 31.98 21.97
N HIS A 7 -14.70 31.46 22.12
CA HIS A 7 -13.68 31.44 21.08
C HIS A 7 -14.11 30.47 19.95
N ILE A 8 -15.21 30.80 19.26
CA ILE A 8 -15.86 29.95 18.25
C ILE A 8 -14.85 29.61 17.15
N THR A 9 -14.06 30.59 16.70
CA THR A 9 -13.03 30.39 15.68
C THR A 9 -11.99 29.34 16.11
N GLY A 10 -11.46 29.42 17.34
CA GLY A 10 -10.53 28.40 17.84
C GLY A 10 -11.16 27.01 17.99
N TRP A 11 -12.45 26.93 18.35
CA TRP A 11 -13.17 25.66 18.41
C TRP A 11 -13.35 25.02 17.03
N ILE A 12 -13.77 25.81 16.03
CA ILE A 12 -13.90 25.33 14.66
C ILE A 12 -12.54 24.85 14.14
N ALA A 13 -11.47 25.63 14.34
CA ALA A 13 -10.11 25.25 13.94
C ALA A 13 -9.66 23.94 14.60
N THR A 14 -9.95 23.76 15.89
CA THR A 14 -9.65 22.53 16.63
C THR A 14 -10.39 21.33 16.04
N ILE A 15 -11.70 21.46 15.78
CA ILE A 15 -12.52 20.37 15.21
C ILE A 15 -11.99 19.99 13.82
N LEU A 16 -11.74 20.96 12.94
CA LEU A 16 -11.23 20.70 11.60
C LEU A 16 -9.85 20.02 11.64
N LEU A 17 -8.94 20.50 12.48
CA LEU A 17 -7.62 19.90 12.63
C LEU A 17 -7.70 18.48 13.24
N THR A 18 -8.66 18.24 14.13
CA THR A 18 -8.93 16.90 14.69
C THR A 18 -9.39 15.94 13.61
N ILE A 19 -10.26 16.37 12.68
CA ILE A 19 -10.71 15.56 11.55
C ILE A 19 -9.53 15.21 10.64
N ILE A 20 -8.69 16.19 10.28
CA ILE A 20 -7.51 15.97 9.45
C ILE A 20 -6.54 15.00 10.13
N THR A 21 -6.27 15.19 11.42
CA THR A 21 -5.37 14.31 12.18
C THR A 21 -5.94 12.91 12.26
N SER A 22 -7.25 12.76 12.52
CA SER A 22 -7.93 11.47 12.58
C SER A 22 -7.88 10.74 11.25
N PHE A 23 -8.05 11.45 10.13
CA PHE A 23 -7.91 10.88 8.78
C PHE A 23 -6.50 10.34 8.55
N TRP A 24 -5.46 11.12 8.86
CA TRP A 24 -4.07 10.68 8.71
C TRP A 24 -3.69 9.57 9.69
N THR A 25 -4.30 9.53 10.88
CA THR A 25 -4.18 8.39 11.79
C THR A 25 -4.78 7.14 11.19
N PHE A 26 -6.00 7.22 10.67
CA PHE A 26 -6.66 6.08 10.02
C PHE A 26 -5.82 5.54 8.86
N TRP A 27 -5.34 6.43 7.99
CA TRP A 27 -4.47 6.05 6.87
C TRP A 27 -3.16 5.40 7.36
N SER A 28 -2.47 6.02 8.32
CA SER A 28 -1.18 5.53 8.83
C SER A 28 -1.30 4.12 9.42
N PHE A 29 -2.31 3.88 10.26
CA PHE A 29 -2.54 2.57 10.87
C PHE A 29 -3.12 1.57 9.86
N GLY A 30 -3.95 2.03 8.92
CA GLY A 30 -4.46 1.19 7.83
C GLY A 30 -3.34 0.62 6.97
N GLU A 31 -2.45 1.48 6.48
CA GLU A 31 -1.30 1.06 5.67
C GLU A 31 -0.27 0.27 6.48
N LEU A 32 -0.05 0.62 7.75
CA LEU A 32 0.79 -0.16 8.67
C LEU A 32 0.37 -1.63 8.70
N TYR A 33 -0.93 -1.89 8.87
CA TYR A 33 -1.45 -3.26 8.94
C TYR A 33 -1.59 -3.93 7.59
N TYR A 34 -1.93 -3.16 6.56
CA TYR A 34 -2.12 -3.69 5.21
C TYR A 34 -0.79 -4.06 4.53
N GLU A 35 0.25 -3.26 4.73
CA GLU A 35 1.49 -3.35 3.94
C GLU A 35 2.74 -3.65 4.74
N ALA A 36 2.84 -3.11 5.95
CA ALA A 36 4.09 -3.10 6.69
C ALA A 36 4.29 -4.32 7.57
N TRP A 37 3.24 -5.13 7.77
CA TRP A 37 3.32 -6.30 8.63
C TRP A 37 4.32 -7.34 8.09
N GLY A 38 5.16 -7.86 8.98
CA GLY A 38 6.24 -8.79 8.63
C GLY A 38 7.52 -8.12 8.12
N LEU A 39 7.49 -6.81 7.85
CA LEU A 39 8.67 -6.07 7.36
C LEU A 39 9.59 -5.60 8.50
N PRO A 40 10.87 -5.28 8.18
CA PRO A 40 11.78 -4.69 9.16
C PRO A 40 11.24 -3.41 9.80
N LEU A 41 11.54 -3.20 11.09
CA LEU A 41 11.01 -2.07 11.89
C LEU A 41 11.16 -0.70 11.22
N HIS A 42 12.27 -0.44 10.53
CA HIS A 42 12.49 0.83 9.86
C HIS A 42 11.48 1.10 8.73
N MET A 43 10.95 0.06 8.07
CA MET A 43 9.88 0.19 7.08
C MET A 43 8.54 0.40 7.77
N VAL A 44 8.26 -0.36 8.83
CA VAL A 44 7.06 -0.22 9.68
C VAL A 44 6.89 1.21 10.19
N VAL A 45 7.96 1.83 10.69
CA VAL A 45 7.94 3.20 11.21
C VAL A 45 7.61 4.24 10.14
N ARG A 46 7.95 4.01 8.85
CA ARG A 46 7.65 4.96 7.77
C ARG A 46 6.14 5.21 7.64
N TYR A 47 5.33 4.19 7.85
CA TYR A 47 3.86 4.31 7.79
C TYR A 47 3.26 5.10 8.94
N LEU A 48 3.97 5.22 10.07
CA LEU A 48 3.53 6.01 11.22
C LEU A 48 3.93 7.50 11.14
N ILE A 49 4.76 7.89 10.17
CA ILE A 49 5.24 9.27 10.01
C ILE A 49 4.07 10.26 9.84
N PRO A 50 3.07 10.04 8.96
CA PRO A 50 1.98 11.01 8.77
C PRO A 50 1.17 11.23 10.05
N PHE A 51 0.83 10.15 10.78
CA PHE A 51 0.22 10.23 12.10
C PHE A 51 1.06 11.05 13.07
N ALA A 52 2.35 10.74 13.20
CA ALA A 52 3.25 11.41 14.14
C ALA A 52 3.38 12.92 13.84
N VAL A 53 3.48 13.30 12.56
CA VAL A 53 3.54 14.70 12.13
C VAL A 53 2.21 15.41 12.43
N CYS A 54 1.07 14.83 12.05
CA CYS A 54 -0.23 15.47 12.24
C CYS A 54 -0.60 15.63 13.73
N ILE A 55 -0.36 14.60 14.56
CA ILE A 55 -0.62 14.72 15.99
C ILE A 55 0.31 15.76 16.63
N THR A 56 1.59 15.78 16.27
CA THR A 56 2.55 16.77 16.78
C THR A 56 2.13 18.19 16.42
N LEU A 57 1.77 18.45 15.16
CA LEU A 57 1.26 19.77 14.74
C LEU A 57 -0.01 20.16 15.49
N THR A 58 -0.92 19.21 15.71
CA THR A 58 -2.13 19.44 16.52
C THR A 58 -1.80 19.85 17.94
N LEU A 59 -0.87 19.15 18.60
CA LEU A 59 -0.43 19.49 19.95
C LEU A 59 0.20 20.89 19.98
N ILE A 60 1.08 21.22 19.02
CA ILE A 60 1.72 22.54 18.91
C ILE A 60 0.67 23.64 18.70
N CYS A 61 -0.36 23.43 17.87
CA CYS A 61 -1.47 24.38 17.68
C CYS A 61 -2.27 24.63 18.95
N LEU A 62 -2.42 23.63 19.82
CA LEU A 62 -3.13 23.79 21.09
C LEU A 62 -2.26 24.42 22.17
N MET A 63 -0.96 24.10 22.24
CA MET A 63 -0.03 24.67 23.22
C MET A 63 0.34 26.11 22.90
N TRP A 64 0.61 26.37 21.62
CA TRP A 64 1.12 27.66 21.14
C TRP A 64 0.38 28.07 19.87
N PRO A 65 -0.87 28.53 19.96
CA PRO A 65 -1.71 28.82 18.79
C PRO A 65 -1.07 29.75 17.75
N ARG A 66 -0.25 30.72 18.18
CA ARG A 66 0.54 31.56 17.26
C ARG A 66 1.56 30.77 16.46
N ILE A 67 2.38 29.97 17.13
CA ILE A 67 3.47 29.20 16.53
C ILE A 67 2.88 28.10 15.67
N GLY A 68 1.95 27.31 16.23
CA GLY A 68 1.27 26.23 15.51
C GLY A 68 0.46 26.73 14.31
N GLY A 69 -0.28 27.83 14.47
CA GLY A 69 -1.01 28.44 13.34
C GLY A 69 -0.09 28.89 12.21
N SER A 70 1.05 29.50 12.54
CA SER A 70 2.06 29.90 11.54
C SER A 70 2.71 28.69 10.86
N LEU A 71 3.04 27.65 11.64
CA LEU A 71 3.59 26.40 11.12
C LEU A 71 2.62 25.69 10.18
N LEU A 72 1.32 25.63 10.51
CA LEU A 72 0.31 25.05 9.63
C LEU A 72 0.19 25.77 8.29
N ILE A 73 0.29 27.10 8.29
CA ILE A 73 0.31 27.89 7.04
C ILE A 73 1.53 27.50 6.20
N ILE A 74 2.71 27.49 6.80
CA ILE A 74 3.96 27.16 6.10
C ILE A 74 3.91 25.72 5.56
N VAL A 75 3.50 24.76 6.37
CA VAL A 75 3.37 23.35 5.98
C VAL A 75 2.34 23.17 4.88
N GLY A 76 1.17 23.82 4.97
CA GLY A 76 0.14 23.75 3.95
C GLY A 76 0.62 24.28 2.60
N VAL A 77 1.28 25.44 2.59
CA VAL A 77 1.85 26.04 1.36
C VAL A 77 2.96 25.16 0.79
N TRP A 78 3.89 24.71 1.63
CA TRP A 78 5.01 23.87 1.20
C TRP A 78 4.53 22.52 0.65
N PHE A 79 3.59 21.86 1.33
CA PHE A 79 2.99 20.60 0.88
C PHE A 79 2.33 20.76 -0.49
N GLY A 80 1.58 21.85 -0.69
CA GLY A 80 1.01 22.19 -1.98
C GLY A 80 2.08 22.25 -3.07
N ILE A 81 3.09 23.12 -2.90
CA ILE A 81 4.17 23.29 -3.88
C ILE A 81 4.87 21.96 -4.21
N TRP A 82 5.25 21.21 -3.17
CA TRP A 82 5.93 19.93 -3.34
C TRP A 82 5.08 18.92 -4.11
N TRP A 83 3.79 18.80 -3.78
CA TRP A 83 2.90 17.86 -4.45
C TRP A 83 2.61 18.27 -5.89
N PHE A 84 2.41 19.57 -6.15
CA PHE A 84 2.28 20.10 -7.51
C PHE A 84 3.50 19.75 -8.36
N GLN A 85 4.70 19.94 -7.82
CA GLN A 85 5.95 19.56 -8.50
C GLN A 85 6.01 18.05 -8.77
N LEU A 86 5.60 17.22 -7.80
CA LEU A 86 5.57 15.77 -7.95
C LEU A 86 4.61 15.33 -9.06
N GLN A 87 3.41 15.90 -9.12
CA GLN A 87 2.41 15.61 -10.16
C GLN A 87 2.92 15.97 -11.56
N ILE A 88 3.50 17.17 -11.71
CA ILE A 88 4.13 17.62 -12.96
C ILE A 88 5.25 16.68 -13.38
N SER A 89 6.14 16.30 -12.45
CA SER A 89 7.28 15.41 -12.73
C SER A 89 6.85 14.01 -13.17
N ARG A 90 5.66 13.57 -12.76
CA ARG A 90 5.09 12.27 -13.11
C ARG A 90 4.19 12.31 -14.36
N GLY A 91 4.08 13.47 -15.03
CA GLY A 91 3.18 13.66 -16.17
C GLY A 91 1.69 13.55 -15.79
N MET A 92 1.37 13.55 -14.49
CA MET A 92 0.02 13.41 -13.96
C MET A 92 -0.59 14.81 -13.81
N THR A 93 -1.01 15.39 -14.93
CA THR A 93 -1.65 16.72 -14.96
C THR A 93 -3.18 16.62 -14.93
N ASP A 94 -3.74 15.68 -14.16
CA ASP A 94 -5.18 15.57 -14.00
C ASP A 94 -5.73 16.83 -13.26
N PRO A 95 -6.61 17.63 -13.89
CA PRO A 95 -7.15 18.84 -13.29
C PRO A 95 -7.85 18.60 -11.95
N ILE A 96 -8.49 17.43 -11.79
CA ILE A 96 -9.20 17.07 -10.57
C ILE A 96 -8.19 16.83 -9.43
N GLY A 97 -7.14 16.04 -9.68
CA GLY A 97 -6.06 15.82 -8.73
C GLY A 97 -5.36 17.11 -8.28
N LEU A 98 -5.15 18.07 -9.20
CA LEU A 98 -4.59 19.38 -8.88
C LEU A 98 -5.51 20.20 -7.99
N LEU A 99 -6.82 20.23 -8.30
CA LEU A 99 -7.82 20.92 -7.49
C LEU A 99 -7.91 20.34 -6.08
N ILE A 100 -7.93 19.02 -5.94
CA ILE A 100 -7.97 18.34 -4.63
C ILE A 100 -6.73 18.73 -3.80
N THR A 101 -5.55 18.68 -4.40
CA THR A 101 -4.29 19.05 -3.74
C THR A 101 -4.32 20.50 -3.26
N PHE A 102 -4.77 21.41 -4.12
CA PHE A 102 -4.93 22.81 -3.78
C PHE A 102 -5.88 22.99 -2.59
N CYS A 103 -7.06 22.35 -2.62
CA CYS A 103 -8.05 22.43 -1.55
C CYS A 103 -7.51 21.90 -0.21
N LEU A 104 -6.77 20.78 -0.21
CA LEU A 104 -6.14 20.23 1.01
C LEU A 104 -5.10 21.18 1.59
N SER A 105 -4.25 21.75 0.73
CA SER A 105 -3.20 22.70 1.11
C SER A 105 -3.78 24.00 1.65
N ALA A 106 -4.80 24.53 0.96
CA ALA A 106 -5.52 25.74 1.37
C ALA A 106 -6.27 25.54 2.69
N ALA A 107 -6.88 24.37 2.91
CA ALA A 107 -7.57 24.05 4.16
C ALA A 107 -6.61 24.14 5.36
N LEU A 108 -5.39 23.59 5.26
CA LEU A 108 -4.37 23.69 6.31
C LEU A 108 -3.99 25.15 6.60
N ALA A 109 -3.79 25.96 5.56
CA ALA A 109 -3.46 27.37 5.72
C ALA A 109 -4.60 28.17 6.36
N ILE A 110 -5.86 27.91 5.97
CA ILE A 110 -7.05 28.55 6.57
C ILE A 110 -7.15 28.18 8.05
N ILE A 111 -7.01 26.90 8.41
CA ILE A 111 -7.03 26.45 9.81
C ILE A 111 -5.91 27.12 10.61
N GLY A 112 -4.70 27.21 10.04
CA GLY A 112 -3.58 27.92 10.67
C GLY A 112 -3.88 29.40 10.91
N GLY A 113 -4.49 30.07 9.93
CA GLY A 113 -4.95 31.45 10.06
C GLY A 113 -6.02 31.63 11.14
N MET A 114 -6.92 30.66 11.31
CA MET A 114 -7.93 30.66 12.36
C MET A 114 -7.31 30.55 13.77
N PHE A 115 -6.30 29.69 13.96
CA PHE A 115 -5.56 29.63 15.23
C PHE A 115 -4.80 30.93 15.52
N TRP A 116 -4.19 31.53 14.50
CA TRP A 116 -3.50 32.81 14.63
C TRP A 116 -4.46 33.95 15.00
N TYR A 117 -5.65 33.99 14.39
CA TYR A 117 -6.69 34.95 14.71
C TYR A 117 -7.26 34.76 16.13
N ASP A 118 -7.53 33.51 16.54
CA ASP A 118 -8.03 33.19 17.88
C ASP A 118 -7.03 33.62 18.96
N TRP A 119 -5.73 33.39 18.72
CA TRP A 119 -4.65 33.87 19.59
C TRP A 119 -4.66 35.39 19.75
N LYS A 120 -4.73 36.13 18.63
CA LYS A 120 -4.72 37.60 18.66
C LYS A 120 -5.90 38.15 19.46
N LYS A 121 -7.07 37.52 19.34
CA LYS A 121 -8.26 37.88 20.10
C LYS A 121 -8.12 37.54 21.58
N SER A 122 -7.62 36.35 21.91
CA SER A 122 -7.41 35.90 23.29
C SER A 122 -6.48 36.82 24.09
N LYS A 123 -5.44 37.36 23.46
CA LYS A 123 -4.54 38.34 24.10
C LYS A 123 -5.26 39.63 24.50
N ASN A 124 -6.28 40.04 23.75
CA ASN A 124 -7.04 41.24 24.04
C ASN A 124 -8.10 41.04 25.14
N ASP A 125 -8.42 39.78 25.48
CA ASP A 125 -9.42 39.39 26.48
C ASP A 125 -8.79 38.99 27.84
N GLU A 126 -7.44 39.10 28.02
CA GLU A 126 -6.67 38.73 29.23
C GLU A 126 -7.07 39.46 30.53
N SER A 127 -8.02 40.41 30.49
CA SER A 127 -8.45 41.20 31.65
C SER A 127 -9.58 40.60 32.50
N ALA A 128 -10.01 39.36 32.26
CA ALA A 128 -11.09 38.72 33.01
C ALA A 128 -10.58 37.68 34.03
N PRO A 129 -10.97 37.75 35.32
CA PRO A 129 -10.54 36.78 36.33
C PRO A 129 -11.10 35.37 36.04
N GLU A 130 -10.22 34.37 36.14
CA GLU A 130 -10.57 32.96 35.96
C GLU A 130 -11.57 32.52 37.04
N THR A 131 -12.83 32.36 36.65
CA THR A 131 -13.84 31.72 37.49
C THR A 131 -13.65 30.20 37.47
N HIS A 132 -13.77 29.55 38.63
CA HIS A 132 -13.60 28.10 38.82
C HIS A 132 -14.35 27.27 37.76
N HIS A 133 -13.65 26.90 36.69
CA HIS A 133 -14.19 26.07 35.63
C HIS A 133 -13.94 24.59 35.92
N ASN A 134 -14.98 23.76 35.72
CA ASN A 134 -14.85 22.31 35.71
C ASN A 134 -13.65 21.88 34.85
N TRP A 135 -12.75 21.07 35.40
CA TRP A 135 -11.54 20.57 34.73
C TRP A 135 -11.84 20.05 33.31
N PHE A 136 -12.98 19.37 33.15
CA PHE A 136 -13.42 18.84 31.86
C PHE A 136 -13.61 19.93 30.81
N ARG A 137 -14.24 21.07 31.14
CA ARG A 137 -14.45 22.18 30.19
C ARG A 137 -13.13 22.84 29.80
N ARG A 138 -12.17 22.93 30.73
CA ARG A 138 -10.83 23.47 30.46
C ARG A 138 -10.04 22.59 29.49
N ASN A 139 -10.16 21.27 29.64
CA ASN A 139 -9.39 20.30 28.84
C ASN A 139 -10.15 19.73 27.65
N LEU A 140 -11.39 20.15 27.39
CA LEU A 140 -12.22 19.55 26.34
C LEU A 140 -11.60 19.65 24.93
N ARG A 141 -10.92 20.75 24.60
CA ARG A 141 -10.20 20.89 23.32
C ARG A 141 -9.11 19.83 23.16
N TRP A 142 -8.34 19.59 24.22
CA TRP A 142 -7.31 18.56 24.27
C TRP A 142 -7.91 17.17 24.14
N LEU A 143 -8.93 16.87 24.94
CA LEU A 143 -9.60 15.57 24.92
C LEU A 143 -10.16 15.23 23.54
N ILE A 144 -10.75 16.19 22.83
CA ILE A 144 -11.26 15.98 21.48
C ILE A 144 -10.09 15.78 20.49
N ALA A 145 -9.12 16.69 20.51
CA ALA A 145 -8.05 16.71 19.53
C ALA A 145 -7.07 15.53 19.63
N THR A 146 -6.90 14.94 20.81
CA THR A 146 -6.06 13.75 21.01
C THR A 146 -6.87 12.49 21.16
N GLY A 147 -8.00 12.55 21.88
CA GLY A 147 -8.83 11.38 22.16
C GLY A 147 -9.46 10.77 20.91
N ILE A 148 -9.93 11.59 19.96
CA ILE A 148 -10.51 11.06 18.71
C ILE A 148 -9.44 10.36 17.85
N PRO A 149 -8.28 10.96 17.52
CA PRO A 149 -7.23 10.24 16.80
C PRO A 149 -6.74 8.98 17.50
N ILE A 150 -6.59 9.00 18.84
CA ILE A 150 -6.21 7.81 19.60
C ILE A 150 -7.30 6.74 19.48
N GLY A 151 -8.57 7.11 19.59
CA GLY A 151 -9.70 6.20 19.36
C GLY A 151 -9.69 5.59 17.96
N VAL A 152 -9.34 6.37 16.93
CA VAL A 152 -9.17 5.87 15.55
C VAL A 152 -8.01 4.88 15.44
N ALA A 153 -6.84 5.19 16.02
CA ALA A 153 -5.71 4.28 16.05
C ALA A 153 -6.05 2.95 16.75
N LEU A 154 -6.74 3.02 17.90
CA LEU A 154 -7.21 1.85 18.63
C LEU A 154 -8.24 1.05 17.81
N GLY A 155 -9.21 1.72 17.18
CA GLY A 155 -10.20 1.06 16.33
C GLY A 155 -9.57 0.34 15.15
N ALA A 156 -8.64 1.00 14.45
CA ALA A 156 -7.88 0.39 13.36
C ALA A 156 -7.05 -0.81 13.85
N THR A 157 -6.44 -0.70 15.02
CA THR A 157 -5.66 -1.78 15.66
C THR A 157 -6.54 -2.97 16.04
N ILE A 158 -7.64 -2.74 16.75
CA ILE A 158 -8.56 -3.81 17.16
C ILE A 158 -9.15 -4.53 15.95
N GLY A 159 -9.46 -3.79 14.87
CA GLY A 159 -10.00 -4.38 13.65
C GLY A 159 -9.01 -5.23 12.85
N ASN A 160 -7.74 -4.82 12.78
CA ASN A 160 -6.75 -5.46 11.88
C ASN A 160 -5.78 -6.41 12.60
N ALA A 161 -5.42 -6.14 13.86
CA ALA A 161 -4.44 -6.94 14.58
C ALA A 161 -4.82 -8.43 14.70
N PRO A 162 -6.09 -8.82 14.93
CA PRO A 162 -6.45 -10.23 14.95
C PRO A 162 -6.15 -10.95 13.64
N ILE A 163 -6.44 -10.32 12.49
CA ILE A 163 -6.16 -10.90 11.16
C ILE A 163 -4.67 -11.20 11.04
N LEU A 164 -3.83 -10.26 11.45
CA LEU A 164 -2.38 -10.38 11.36
C LEU A 164 -1.77 -11.38 12.34
N PHE A 165 -2.32 -11.48 13.55
CA PHE A 165 -1.86 -12.47 14.54
C PHE A 165 -2.28 -13.90 14.19
N MET A 166 -3.33 -14.06 13.38
CA MET A 166 -3.74 -15.36 12.84
C MET A 166 -3.00 -15.73 11.55
N ARG A 167 -2.22 -14.80 10.97
CA ARG A 167 -1.52 -15.00 9.71
C ARG A 167 -0.54 -16.17 9.79
N GLN A 168 -0.63 -17.09 8.84
CA GLN A 168 0.24 -18.26 8.74
C GLN A 168 1.36 -18.04 7.72
N ASP A 169 2.59 -18.23 8.18
CA ASP A 169 3.77 -18.32 7.34
C ASP A 169 4.61 -19.50 7.81
N ASP A 170 4.75 -20.51 6.96
CA ASP A 170 5.46 -21.74 7.30
C ASP A 170 6.98 -21.61 7.13
N GLY A 171 7.47 -20.46 6.66
CA GLY A 171 8.89 -20.22 6.39
C GLY A 171 9.44 -21.04 5.21
N ILE A 172 8.62 -21.85 4.54
CA ILE A 172 9.05 -22.70 3.44
C ILE A 172 9.03 -21.87 2.16
N ARG A 173 10.20 -21.75 1.54
CA ARG A 173 10.41 -20.97 0.31
C ARG A 173 10.80 -21.83 -0.89
N THR A 174 10.51 -23.13 -0.83
CA THR A 174 10.73 -24.07 -1.94
C THR A 174 9.58 -24.01 -2.94
N GLU A 175 9.62 -24.87 -3.96
CA GLU A 175 8.47 -25.10 -4.85
C GLU A 175 7.24 -25.49 -4.03
N ARG A 176 6.08 -24.96 -4.42
CA ARG A 176 4.80 -25.24 -3.74
C ARG A 176 3.76 -25.65 -4.76
N LEU A 177 3.21 -26.85 -4.61
CA LEU A 177 1.97 -27.22 -5.29
C LEU A 177 0.82 -26.49 -4.60
N ILE A 178 0.02 -25.76 -5.37
CA ILE A 178 -1.25 -25.20 -4.94
C ILE A 178 -2.33 -25.84 -5.82
N GLU A 179 -3.24 -26.55 -5.17
CA GLU A 179 -4.32 -27.30 -5.82
C GLU A 179 -5.66 -26.97 -5.15
N GLY A 180 -6.70 -26.81 -5.96
CA GLY A 180 -8.05 -26.48 -5.52
C GLY A 180 -8.69 -25.41 -6.39
N ASN A 181 -10.00 -25.20 -6.24
CA ASN A 181 -10.73 -24.16 -6.97
C ASN A 181 -10.50 -24.15 -8.50
N GLY A 182 -10.34 -25.34 -9.08
CA GLY A 182 -10.12 -25.53 -10.52
C GLY A 182 -8.72 -25.17 -11.03
N VAL A 183 -7.74 -24.99 -10.15
CA VAL A 183 -6.32 -24.81 -10.51
C VAL A 183 -5.46 -25.89 -9.85
N ARG A 184 -4.36 -26.23 -10.51
CA ARG A 184 -3.34 -27.16 -10.01
C ARG A 184 -1.99 -26.76 -10.57
N LEU A 185 -1.23 -25.96 -9.81
CA LEU A 185 0.00 -25.31 -10.30
C LEU A 185 1.13 -25.48 -9.30
N ILE A 186 2.36 -25.67 -9.81
CA ILE A 186 3.57 -25.60 -9.02
C ILE A 186 4.11 -24.17 -9.11
N TRP A 187 4.21 -23.51 -7.96
CA TRP A 187 4.70 -22.15 -7.82
C TRP A 187 6.19 -22.14 -7.54
N ALA A 188 6.92 -21.26 -8.23
CA ALA A 188 8.37 -21.18 -8.19
C ALA A 188 8.91 -20.99 -6.75
N PRO A 189 10.10 -21.53 -6.43
CA PRO A 189 10.74 -21.29 -5.16
C PRO A 189 11.28 -19.86 -5.08
N GLU A 190 11.80 -19.50 -3.91
CA GLU A 190 12.56 -18.26 -3.74
C GLU A 190 13.74 -18.22 -4.71
N GLY A 191 13.85 -17.10 -5.42
CA GLY A 191 14.79 -16.93 -6.51
C GLY A 191 14.29 -15.90 -7.52
N PRO A 192 14.88 -15.86 -8.73
CA PRO A 192 14.50 -14.90 -9.75
C PRO A 192 13.05 -15.06 -10.26
N GLY A 193 12.44 -16.23 -10.02
CA GLY A 193 11.04 -16.50 -10.35
C GLY A 193 10.04 -16.03 -9.30
N TRP A 194 10.50 -15.49 -8.16
CA TRP A 194 9.65 -15.00 -7.08
C TRP A 194 10.21 -13.69 -6.53
N ALA A 195 9.63 -12.57 -6.98
CA ALA A 195 10.10 -11.25 -6.59
C ALA A 195 9.78 -10.95 -5.11
N LYS A 196 10.80 -10.52 -4.36
CA LYS A 196 10.67 -10.13 -2.94
C LYS A 196 10.24 -8.68 -2.71
N GLY A 197 10.18 -7.87 -3.77
CA GLY A 197 9.99 -6.42 -3.70
C GLY A 197 11.15 -5.69 -2.99
N GLY A 198 11.00 -4.38 -2.84
CA GLY A 198 11.89 -3.52 -2.05
C GLY A 198 12.95 -2.74 -2.81
N GLU A 199 13.76 -1.95 -2.08
CA GLU A 199 14.75 -1.03 -2.64
C GLU A 199 15.98 -1.80 -3.14
N GLY A 200 16.02 -2.18 -4.42
CA GLY A 200 17.12 -2.93 -5.04
C GLY A 200 16.99 -3.08 -6.56
N THR A 201 18.08 -3.41 -7.23
CA THR A 201 18.09 -3.75 -8.66
C THR A 201 17.45 -5.13 -8.85
N GLY A 202 16.37 -5.20 -9.65
CA GLY A 202 15.68 -6.46 -9.97
C GLY A 202 14.56 -6.88 -9.01
N SER A 203 14.36 -6.18 -7.89
CA SER A 203 13.32 -6.51 -6.90
C SER A 203 11.92 -5.99 -7.25
N ASN A 204 11.82 -4.92 -8.05
CA ASN A 204 10.57 -4.26 -8.42
C ASN A 204 10.41 -4.17 -9.94
N LEU A 205 10.40 -5.32 -10.61
CA LEU A 205 10.21 -5.32 -12.05
C LEU A 205 8.82 -4.81 -12.42
N ALA A 206 8.78 -3.82 -13.30
CA ALA A 206 7.56 -3.43 -13.97
C ALA A 206 7.13 -4.54 -14.95
N TRP A 207 5.84 -4.60 -15.27
CA TRP A 207 5.30 -5.61 -16.19
C TRP A 207 6.06 -5.66 -17.53
N ASN A 208 6.39 -4.49 -18.11
CA ASN A 208 7.20 -4.39 -19.33
C ASN A 208 8.57 -5.08 -19.19
N GLN A 209 9.23 -4.95 -18.05
CA GLN A 209 10.55 -5.56 -17.83
C GLN A 209 10.45 -7.08 -17.74
N ILE A 210 9.35 -7.59 -17.17
CA ILE A 210 9.06 -9.03 -17.11
C ILE A 210 8.76 -9.54 -18.52
N ALA A 211 7.83 -8.90 -19.24
CA ALA A 211 7.37 -9.30 -20.57
C ALA A 211 8.49 -9.26 -21.63
N LEU A 212 9.38 -8.26 -21.57
CA LEU A 212 10.43 -8.05 -22.58
C LEU A 212 11.77 -8.68 -22.20
N TYR A 213 11.84 -9.46 -21.13
CA TYR A 213 13.10 -9.98 -20.59
C TYR A 213 13.95 -10.69 -21.65
N GLY A 214 13.32 -11.55 -22.46
CA GLY A 214 13.97 -12.34 -23.49
C GLY A 214 14.21 -11.62 -24.81
N LEU A 215 13.74 -10.38 -24.96
CA LEU A 215 13.97 -9.60 -26.18
C LEU A 215 15.43 -9.11 -26.19
N PRO A 216 16.23 -9.29 -27.25
CA PRO A 216 17.62 -8.86 -27.25
C PRO A 216 17.82 -7.36 -26.90
N PRO A 217 18.87 -7.02 -26.12
CA PRO A 217 19.66 -7.94 -25.31
C PRO A 217 18.82 -8.49 -24.15
N VAL A 218 19.02 -9.77 -23.84
CA VAL A 218 18.35 -10.49 -22.75
C VAL A 218 18.66 -9.81 -21.42
N GLY A 219 17.64 -9.67 -20.56
CA GLY A 219 17.74 -9.03 -19.25
C GLY A 219 16.83 -7.81 -19.09
N THR A 220 16.94 -7.11 -17.98
CA THR A 220 16.01 -6.04 -17.57
C THR A 220 16.58 -4.61 -17.73
N ASP A 221 17.91 -4.47 -17.84
CA ASP A 221 18.62 -3.18 -17.74
C ASP A 221 18.25 -2.17 -18.83
N LEU A 222 18.00 -2.65 -20.06
CA LEU A 222 17.62 -1.78 -21.17
C LEU A 222 16.09 -1.63 -21.32
N LYS A 223 15.32 -2.55 -20.71
CA LYS A 223 13.84 -2.56 -20.85
C LYS A 223 13.17 -1.49 -19.99
N ALA A 224 13.88 -0.95 -19.00
CA ALA A 224 13.44 0.21 -18.22
C ALA A 224 13.64 1.55 -18.94
N LYS A 225 14.55 1.61 -19.92
CA LYS A 225 14.98 2.87 -20.57
C LYS A 225 14.25 3.16 -21.88
N ASP A 226 13.75 2.14 -22.57
CA ASP A 226 12.92 2.28 -23.77
C ASP A 226 11.45 2.59 -23.42
N ALA A 227 11.24 3.63 -22.61
CA ALA A 227 9.93 4.06 -22.08
C ALA A 227 8.88 4.47 -23.13
N TYR A 228 9.16 4.29 -24.43
CA TYR A 228 8.30 4.71 -25.53
C TYR A 228 7.40 3.62 -26.10
N ARG A 229 7.58 2.35 -25.69
CA ARG A 229 6.64 1.30 -26.09
C ARG A 229 6.20 0.44 -24.91
N HIS A 230 4.93 0.08 -24.92
CA HIS A 230 4.39 -0.90 -24.01
C HIS A 230 4.54 -2.30 -24.61
N ALA A 231 4.86 -3.27 -23.75
CA ALA A 231 4.90 -4.67 -24.15
C ALA A 231 3.47 -5.16 -24.40
N THR A 232 3.30 -6.05 -25.37
CA THR A 232 2.01 -6.68 -25.71
C THR A 232 1.84 -8.02 -25.01
N GLN A 233 0.62 -8.55 -24.97
CA GLN A 233 0.35 -9.92 -24.52
C GLN A 233 1.23 -10.95 -25.25
N ALA A 234 1.34 -10.82 -26.58
CA ALA A 234 2.17 -11.74 -27.37
C ALA A 234 3.65 -11.73 -26.96
N GLU A 235 4.16 -10.57 -26.52
CA GLU A 235 5.52 -10.47 -26.02
C GLU A 235 5.66 -11.06 -24.62
N MET A 236 4.68 -10.88 -23.72
CA MET A 236 4.64 -11.60 -22.44
C MET A 236 4.66 -13.11 -22.68
N ASP A 237 3.84 -13.60 -23.61
CA ASP A 237 3.78 -15.03 -23.92
C ASP A 237 5.11 -15.53 -24.51
N THR A 238 5.81 -14.71 -25.30
CA THR A 238 7.01 -15.11 -26.06
C THR A 238 8.33 -14.92 -25.31
N PHE A 239 8.50 -13.80 -24.61
CA PHE A 239 9.79 -13.34 -24.09
C PHE A 239 9.83 -13.20 -22.56
N CYS A 240 8.77 -13.57 -21.84
CA CYS A 240 8.71 -13.39 -20.39
C CYS A 240 9.90 -14.01 -19.63
N LEU A 241 10.34 -13.31 -18.58
CA LEU A 241 11.38 -13.73 -17.64
C LEU A 241 11.21 -15.17 -17.15
N CYS A 242 9.99 -15.60 -16.81
CA CYS A 242 9.73 -16.95 -16.33
C CYS A 242 10.21 -18.02 -17.31
N ARG A 243 10.16 -17.76 -18.63
CA ARG A 243 10.61 -18.73 -19.64
C ARG A 243 12.11 -19.03 -19.57
N TYR A 244 12.89 -18.16 -18.93
CA TYR A 244 14.34 -18.28 -18.77
C TYR A 244 14.74 -18.90 -17.43
N LEU A 245 13.79 -19.26 -16.57
CA LEU A 245 14.11 -19.94 -15.31
C LEU A 245 14.60 -21.36 -15.55
N SER A 246 15.65 -21.75 -14.84
CA SER A 246 16.10 -23.14 -14.73
C SER A 246 14.97 -24.05 -14.25
N ALA A 247 15.08 -25.36 -14.50
CA ALA A 247 14.05 -26.32 -14.12
C ALA A 247 13.71 -26.29 -12.62
N ASP A 248 14.70 -26.03 -11.76
CA ASP A 248 14.54 -25.88 -10.31
C ASP A 248 14.09 -24.47 -9.86
N GLY A 249 13.86 -23.55 -10.80
CA GLY A 249 13.37 -22.19 -10.56
C GLY A 249 14.34 -21.23 -9.86
N LYS A 250 15.59 -21.65 -9.60
CA LYS A 250 16.54 -20.90 -8.77
C LYS A 250 17.47 -19.96 -9.53
N THR A 251 17.60 -20.12 -10.85
CA THR A 251 18.53 -19.33 -11.66
C THR A 251 17.90 -18.90 -12.98
N LEU A 252 18.35 -17.78 -13.52
CA LEU A 252 18.01 -17.35 -14.88
C LEU A 252 19.09 -17.85 -15.83
N MET A 253 18.64 -18.48 -16.92
CA MET A 253 19.48 -19.01 -17.97
C MET A 253 19.61 -17.99 -19.12
N ASP A 254 20.64 -18.16 -19.96
CA ASP A 254 20.82 -17.31 -21.15
C ASP A 254 19.85 -17.66 -22.28
N THR A 255 19.29 -18.87 -22.26
CA THR A 255 18.34 -19.37 -23.27
C THR A 255 16.99 -19.73 -22.65
N PRO A 256 15.88 -19.62 -23.40
CA PRO A 256 14.57 -20.05 -22.91
C PRO A 256 14.55 -21.55 -22.56
N GLN A 257 14.16 -21.87 -21.33
CA GLN A 257 13.95 -23.23 -20.86
C GLN A 257 12.49 -23.70 -21.08
N ASN A 258 11.54 -22.76 -21.09
CA ASN A 258 10.11 -23.00 -21.30
C ASN A 258 9.47 -23.99 -20.29
N VAL A 259 10.04 -24.06 -19.08
CA VAL A 259 9.49 -24.84 -17.96
C VAL A 259 8.47 -24.02 -17.18
N TRP A 260 8.79 -22.74 -16.95
CA TRP A 260 7.98 -21.83 -16.15
C TRP A 260 7.33 -20.76 -17.03
N ARG A 261 6.17 -20.28 -16.60
CA ARG A 261 5.43 -19.17 -17.20
C ARG A 261 4.89 -18.22 -16.13
N MET A 262 4.42 -17.05 -16.55
CA MET A 262 3.61 -16.21 -15.67
C MET A 262 2.22 -16.83 -15.50
N PRO A 263 1.62 -16.74 -14.30
CA PRO A 263 0.23 -17.14 -14.09
C PRO A 263 -0.73 -16.09 -14.65
N THR A 264 -1.86 -16.53 -15.19
CA THR A 264 -2.98 -15.65 -15.58
C THR A 264 -3.63 -15.04 -14.33
N THR A 265 -4.45 -14.02 -14.52
CA THR A 265 -5.20 -13.35 -13.45
C THR A 265 -6.17 -14.30 -12.76
N GLN A 266 -6.86 -15.13 -13.53
CA GLN A 266 -7.75 -16.18 -13.00
C GLN A 266 -6.99 -17.20 -12.17
N GLU A 267 -5.79 -17.61 -12.59
CA GLU A 267 -4.96 -18.55 -11.84
C GLU A 267 -4.49 -17.97 -10.51
N VAL A 268 -4.04 -16.71 -10.48
CA VAL A 268 -3.66 -16.04 -9.24
C VAL A 268 -4.86 -15.90 -8.30
N VAL A 269 -6.01 -15.42 -8.81
CA VAL A 269 -7.24 -15.29 -8.01
C VAL A 269 -7.65 -16.63 -7.42
N ARG A 270 -7.71 -17.69 -8.23
CA ARG A 270 -8.15 -19.01 -7.77
C ARG A 270 -7.18 -19.67 -6.79
N SER A 271 -5.91 -19.26 -6.82
CA SER A 271 -4.86 -19.72 -5.92
C SER A 271 -4.76 -18.92 -4.62
N LEU A 272 -5.54 -17.86 -4.43
CA LEU A 272 -5.56 -17.12 -3.17
C LEU A 272 -5.94 -18.04 -2.00
N VAL A 273 -5.25 -17.87 -0.87
CA VAL A 273 -5.33 -18.79 0.26
C VAL A 273 -5.74 -18.09 1.55
N HIS A 274 -6.29 -18.89 2.46
CA HIS A 274 -6.53 -18.54 3.86
C HIS A 274 -6.17 -19.76 4.72
N HIS A 275 -5.20 -19.58 5.63
CA HIS A 275 -4.67 -20.62 6.51
C HIS A 275 -4.21 -21.88 5.76
N GLY A 276 -3.46 -21.68 4.68
CA GLY A 276 -2.92 -22.76 3.84
C GLY A 276 -3.92 -23.44 2.90
N GLU A 277 -5.21 -23.14 3.01
CA GLU A 277 -6.27 -23.68 2.15
C GLU A 277 -6.71 -22.66 1.09
N HIS A 278 -7.23 -23.12 -0.05
CA HIS A 278 -7.79 -22.21 -1.05
C HIS A 278 -8.97 -21.41 -0.49
N ALA A 279 -9.05 -20.11 -0.81
CA ALA A 279 -10.09 -19.22 -0.27
C ALA A 279 -11.41 -19.23 -1.09
N GLY A 280 -11.50 -20.06 -2.13
CA GLY A 280 -12.70 -20.19 -2.98
C GLY A 280 -12.97 -18.95 -3.83
N CYS A 281 -11.93 -18.21 -4.21
CA CYS A 281 -12.06 -16.96 -4.94
C CYS A 281 -12.41 -17.17 -6.41
N THR A 282 -13.35 -16.36 -6.90
CA THR A 282 -13.73 -16.28 -8.31
C THR A 282 -13.70 -14.83 -8.78
N TRP A 283 -13.46 -14.63 -10.07
CA TRP A 283 -13.44 -13.32 -10.71
C TRP A 283 -14.12 -13.40 -12.07
N ASP A 284 -14.83 -12.34 -12.45
CA ASP A 284 -15.69 -12.25 -13.63
C ASP A 284 -15.03 -11.48 -14.80
N ASP A 285 -13.70 -11.39 -14.79
CA ASP A 285 -12.86 -10.70 -15.77
C ASP A 285 -13.08 -9.18 -15.92
N SER A 286 -13.93 -8.57 -15.08
CA SER A 286 -14.31 -7.15 -15.21
C SER A 286 -14.41 -6.39 -13.88
N SER A 287 -14.72 -7.10 -12.80
CA SER A 287 -14.82 -6.52 -11.46
C SER A 287 -13.45 -6.09 -10.94
N ARG A 288 -13.41 -5.08 -10.07
CA ARG A 288 -12.14 -4.63 -9.45
C ARG A 288 -11.71 -5.46 -8.24
N PHE A 289 -12.44 -6.53 -7.95
CA PHE A 289 -12.23 -7.41 -6.82
C PHE A 289 -12.72 -8.82 -7.17
N ALA A 290 -12.15 -9.81 -6.49
CA ALA A 290 -12.62 -11.19 -6.51
C ALA A 290 -13.71 -11.40 -5.44
N VAL A 291 -14.62 -12.33 -5.71
CA VAL A 291 -15.59 -12.83 -4.73
C VAL A 291 -15.06 -14.13 -4.17
N CYS A 292 -14.85 -14.19 -2.86
CA CYS A 292 -14.26 -15.34 -2.18
C CYS A 292 -15.19 -15.88 -1.10
N GLU A 293 -15.17 -17.19 -0.89
CA GLU A 293 -15.88 -17.85 0.21
C GLU A 293 -15.30 -17.48 1.57
N ARG A 294 -13.97 -17.34 1.64
CA ARG A 294 -13.21 -16.87 2.80
C ARG A 294 -12.36 -15.68 2.37
N LEU A 295 -12.11 -14.73 3.27
CA LEU A 295 -11.22 -13.60 2.96
C LEU A 295 -9.78 -14.13 2.90
N PRO A 296 -9.12 -14.12 1.72
CA PRO A 296 -7.74 -14.56 1.65
C PRO A 296 -6.81 -13.56 2.35
N ASP A 297 -5.65 -14.05 2.76
CA ASP A 297 -4.61 -13.24 3.41
C ASP A 297 -3.24 -13.49 2.78
N LYS A 298 -2.25 -12.66 3.15
CA LYS A 298 -0.89 -12.73 2.66
C LYS A 298 -0.13 -13.85 3.38
N GLU A 299 -0.48 -15.08 3.04
CA GLU A 299 -0.05 -16.30 3.72
C GLU A 299 0.60 -17.31 2.77
N SER A 300 1.37 -18.22 3.36
CA SER A 300 1.83 -19.43 2.68
C SER A 300 0.63 -20.31 2.30
N PRO A 301 0.71 -21.09 1.20
CA PRO A 301 1.87 -21.30 0.33
C PRO A 301 2.10 -20.25 -0.76
N LEU A 302 1.13 -19.38 -1.06
CA LEU A 302 1.20 -18.49 -2.22
C LEU A 302 2.10 -17.27 -1.97
N TRP A 303 1.95 -16.66 -0.80
CA TRP A 303 2.68 -15.45 -0.40
C TRP A 303 3.74 -15.77 0.64
N ALA A 304 4.76 -14.91 0.69
CA ALA A 304 5.70 -14.82 1.79
C ALA A 304 5.29 -13.59 2.60
N SER A 305 4.91 -13.79 3.86
CA SER A 305 4.35 -12.71 4.67
C SER A 305 5.39 -11.63 5.00
N ASP A 306 6.66 -12.03 5.02
CA ASP A 306 7.85 -11.22 5.30
C ASP A 306 8.43 -10.51 4.05
N TYR A 307 7.89 -10.76 2.85
CA TYR A 307 8.30 -10.05 1.64
C TYR A 307 7.49 -8.77 1.45
N MET A 308 7.99 -7.79 0.68
CA MET A 308 7.26 -6.52 0.47
C MET A 308 6.00 -6.61 -0.41
N PRO A 309 5.94 -7.47 -1.45
CA PRO A 309 4.79 -7.51 -2.33
C PRO A 309 3.49 -7.82 -1.62
N ILE A 310 2.49 -7.00 -1.93
CA ILE A 310 1.08 -7.19 -1.58
C ILE A 310 0.20 -7.28 -2.84
N TYR A 311 0.80 -7.00 -4.01
CA TYR A 311 0.24 -7.13 -5.34
C TYR A 311 1.13 -8.05 -6.18
N MET A 312 0.51 -8.91 -6.97
CA MET A 312 1.20 -9.82 -7.88
C MET A 312 0.81 -9.47 -9.31
N TRP A 313 1.80 -9.16 -10.15
CA TRP A 313 1.60 -9.06 -11.59
C TRP A 313 1.11 -10.39 -12.14
N THR A 314 0.21 -10.33 -13.12
CA THR A 314 -0.27 -11.50 -13.84
C THR A 314 0.26 -11.48 -15.27
N ALA A 315 0.07 -12.58 -15.99
CA ALA A 315 0.40 -12.68 -17.42
C ALA A 315 -0.50 -11.80 -18.28
N ASP A 316 -1.66 -11.36 -17.79
CA ASP A 316 -2.70 -10.78 -18.62
C ASP A 316 -2.53 -9.26 -18.79
N GLU A 317 -2.55 -8.84 -20.05
CA GLU A 317 -2.69 -7.46 -20.46
C GLU A 317 -4.11 -6.94 -20.17
N PHE A 318 -4.22 -5.74 -19.61
CA PHE A 318 -5.52 -5.05 -19.47
C PHE A 318 -5.82 -4.25 -20.73
N ASP A 319 -4.87 -3.39 -21.11
CA ASP A 319 -4.91 -2.60 -22.33
C ASP A 319 -3.49 -2.31 -22.82
N THR A 320 -3.37 -1.53 -23.90
CA THR A 320 -2.07 -1.17 -24.49
C THR A 320 -1.05 -0.66 -23.48
N SER A 321 -1.46 0.06 -22.43
CA SER A 321 -0.59 0.71 -21.44
C SER A 321 -0.64 0.10 -20.04
N HIS A 322 -1.67 -0.69 -19.70
CA HIS A 322 -1.85 -1.27 -18.37
C HIS A 322 -1.86 -2.80 -18.40
N ALA A 323 -1.41 -3.40 -17.31
CA ALA A 323 -1.51 -4.83 -17.08
C ALA A 323 -2.20 -5.13 -15.76
N TYR A 324 -2.76 -6.33 -15.65
CA TYR A 324 -3.46 -6.75 -14.44
C TYR A 324 -2.49 -7.12 -13.31
N PHE A 325 -2.96 -6.87 -12.09
CA PHE A 325 -2.39 -7.40 -10.87
C PHE A 325 -3.48 -7.84 -9.91
N VAL A 326 -3.11 -8.75 -9.00
CA VAL A 326 -3.99 -9.24 -7.94
C VAL A 326 -3.38 -8.93 -6.58
N GLY A 327 -4.17 -8.29 -5.72
CA GLY A 327 -3.84 -8.08 -4.31
C GLY A 327 -4.09 -9.33 -3.48
N TYR A 328 -3.26 -9.55 -2.47
CA TYR A 328 -3.28 -10.78 -1.66
C TYR A 328 -4.64 -11.11 -1.03
N ASN A 329 -5.46 -10.10 -0.74
CA ASN A 329 -6.78 -10.26 -0.11
C ASN A 329 -7.93 -10.31 -1.11
N GLY A 330 -7.65 -10.37 -2.41
CA GLY A 330 -8.64 -10.40 -3.49
C GLY A 330 -9.44 -9.10 -3.65
N ARG A 331 -9.23 -8.06 -2.82
CA ARG A 331 -9.96 -6.78 -2.90
C ARG A 331 -9.44 -5.83 -3.96
N ALA A 332 -8.33 -6.19 -4.61
CA ALA A 332 -7.76 -5.47 -5.72
C ALA A 332 -7.43 -6.47 -6.83
N VAL A 333 -8.34 -6.64 -7.77
CA VAL A 333 -8.08 -7.26 -9.08
C VAL A 333 -8.20 -6.12 -10.08
N THR A 334 -7.10 -5.42 -10.29
CA THR A 334 -7.13 -4.16 -11.04
C THR A 334 -5.88 -4.05 -11.89
N ASN A 335 -5.66 -2.90 -12.49
CA ASN A 335 -4.60 -2.70 -13.44
C ASN A 335 -3.73 -1.51 -13.05
N GLN A 336 -2.48 -1.57 -13.50
CA GLN A 336 -1.52 -0.51 -13.31
C GLN A 336 -0.66 -0.39 -14.56
N ASN A 337 -0.09 0.79 -14.74
CA ASN A 337 0.70 1.10 -15.90
C ASN A 337 1.95 0.19 -16.02
N LYS A 338 2.18 -0.39 -17.20
CA LYS A 338 3.16 -1.46 -17.43
C LYS A 338 4.62 -1.07 -17.20
N TRP A 339 4.95 0.23 -17.22
CA TRP A 339 6.31 0.75 -16.97
C TRP A 339 6.55 1.10 -15.50
N TRP A 340 5.50 1.10 -14.67
CA TRP A 340 5.65 1.47 -13.26
C TRP A 340 5.77 0.23 -12.36
N GLY A 341 7.00 -0.04 -11.91
CA GLY A 341 7.30 -1.00 -10.85
C GLY A 341 7.27 -0.33 -9.47
N ASN A 342 6.26 -0.63 -8.67
CA ASN A 342 6.17 -0.20 -7.28
C ASN A 342 6.82 -1.28 -6.37
N PRO A 343 7.56 -0.92 -5.31
CA PRO A 343 8.05 -1.86 -4.29
C PRO A 343 7.05 -2.88 -3.73
N ARG A 344 5.75 -2.57 -3.84
CA ARG A 344 4.61 -3.39 -3.42
C ARG A 344 4.15 -4.41 -4.46
N HIS A 345 4.66 -4.34 -5.68
CA HIS A 345 4.37 -5.29 -6.76
C HIS A 345 5.49 -6.32 -6.86
N GLY A 346 5.09 -7.58 -6.91
CA GLY A 346 5.95 -8.71 -7.23
C GLY A 346 5.36 -9.56 -8.34
N PHE A 347 6.00 -10.70 -8.59
CA PHE A 347 5.47 -11.76 -9.44
C PHE A 347 5.96 -13.09 -8.87
N ARG A 348 5.26 -14.16 -9.22
CA ARG A 348 5.71 -15.52 -8.94
C ARG A 348 5.38 -16.42 -10.13
N CYS A 349 6.40 -17.04 -10.70
CA CYS A 349 6.23 -17.91 -11.86
C CYS A 349 5.57 -19.24 -11.45
N VAL A 350 4.89 -19.87 -12.41
CA VAL A 350 4.21 -21.15 -12.24
C VAL A 350 4.58 -22.12 -13.34
N ARG A 351 4.39 -23.41 -13.08
CA ARG A 351 4.41 -24.48 -14.08
C ARG A 351 3.32 -25.49 -13.81
N GLU A 352 2.97 -26.24 -14.84
CA GLU A 352 2.09 -27.40 -14.69
C GLU A 352 2.82 -28.51 -13.91
N PRO A 353 2.10 -29.27 -13.07
CA PRO A 353 2.68 -30.44 -12.41
C PRO A 353 2.90 -31.56 -13.44
N ASP A 354 4.06 -32.19 -13.38
CA ASP A 354 4.32 -33.47 -14.03
C ASP A 354 4.29 -34.62 -13.02
N SER A 355 4.18 -35.86 -13.49
CA SER A 355 4.04 -37.04 -12.62
C SER A 355 5.22 -37.26 -11.67
N ASN A 356 6.41 -36.78 -12.03
CA ASN A 356 7.61 -36.90 -11.22
C ASN A 356 7.69 -35.82 -10.12
N SER A 357 7.36 -34.56 -10.44
CA SER A 357 7.37 -33.46 -9.47
C SER A 357 6.34 -33.63 -8.37
N ILE A 358 5.17 -34.22 -8.66
CA ILE A 358 4.17 -34.54 -7.64
C ILE A 358 4.77 -35.48 -6.58
N ARG A 359 5.44 -36.56 -7.03
CA ARG A 359 6.03 -37.56 -6.12
C ARG A 359 7.12 -36.94 -5.23
N GLU A 360 7.93 -36.05 -5.79
CA GLU A 360 8.98 -35.36 -5.04
C GLU A 360 8.40 -34.42 -3.98
N LEU A 361 7.37 -33.65 -4.32
CA LEU A 361 6.70 -32.73 -3.38
C LEU A 361 5.94 -33.47 -2.28
N ASP A 362 5.24 -34.56 -2.60
CA ASP A 362 4.57 -35.40 -1.60
C ASP A 362 5.56 -35.98 -0.58
N THR A 363 6.77 -36.33 -1.04
CA THR A 363 7.82 -36.87 -0.16
C THR A 363 8.40 -35.80 0.77
N LEU A 364 8.42 -34.53 0.34
CA LEU A 364 8.92 -33.41 1.14
C LEU A 364 7.90 -32.92 2.18
N THR A 365 6.60 -33.06 1.91
CA THR A 365 5.53 -32.61 2.82
C THR A 365 5.30 -33.58 4.00
N LEU A 366 5.77 -34.83 3.87
CA LEU A 366 5.66 -35.87 4.91
C LEU A 366 6.83 -35.90 5.91
N LYS A 367 7.81 -34.99 5.77
CA LYS A 367 8.93 -34.80 6.70
C LYS A 367 8.81 -33.47 7.41
#